data_AF-A0A2P5PQ77-F1
#
_entry.id   AF-A0A2P5PQ77-F1
#
_cell.length_a   1.000
_cell.length_b   1.000
_cell.length_c   1.000
_cell.angle_alpha   90.00
_cell.angle_beta   90.00
_cell.angle_gamma   90.00
#
_symmetry.space_group_name_H-M   'P 1'
#
loop_
_entity.id
_entity.type
_entity.pdbx_description
1 polymer ?
#
loop_
_entity_poly.entity_id
_entity_poly.type
_entity_poly.pdbx_seq_one_letter_code
_entity_poly.pdbx_strand_id
1 'polypeptide(L)'
;MKSDLTSRKHKHAHPSHQQRQPKYEPSPSSNPKWLIALIILLIIIVLGGMIYGGYRLSQVKLHLNTTDNQATTTQSEQNTATVHLDVLSYDFSQDFMHSDHIDGYQDFHIGETRKDVEATHGPPEKTVEIDGRDAASYGDLAVSYNAQHQVEHIYVTPHQVTTAQFIDVHQAPNMTDGNIWYYDSRQDNPYTIKVYTQNDQVIAIENIPQI
;
A
#
# COMPACT_ATOMS: atom_id res chain seq x y z
N MET A 1 38.67 -57.77 91.51
CA MET A 1 39.93 -58.07 90.79
C MET A 1 39.90 -57.39 89.41
N LYS A 2 40.95 -57.50 88.61
CA LYS A 2 41.10 -56.89 87.25
C LYS A 2 40.22 -57.64 86.21
N SER A 3 40.04 -57.26 84.93
CA SER A 3 40.72 -56.27 84.04
C SER A 3 39.91 -55.96 82.75
N ASP A 4 40.06 -54.73 82.23
CA ASP A 4 40.30 -54.29 80.82
C ASP A 4 39.41 -54.64 79.58
N LEU A 5 39.14 -53.57 78.79
CA LEU A 5 39.14 -53.37 77.30
C LEU A 5 38.43 -54.41 76.36
N THR A 6 37.74 -54.12 75.22
CA THR A 6 37.61 -52.99 74.23
C THR A 6 36.38 -53.27 73.30
N SER A 7 35.91 -52.47 72.30
CA SER A 7 35.88 -51.02 71.94
C SER A 7 35.09 -50.80 70.60
N ARG A 8 35.01 -49.55 70.10
CA ARG A 8 34.52 -49.07 68.76
C ARG A 8 32.99 -48.97 68.46
N LYS A 9 32.65 -48.40 67.27
CA LYS A 9 31.53 -47.44 67.08
C LYS A 9 30.98 -47.34 65.61
N HIS A 10 29.68 -47.03 65.48
CA HIS A 10 28.96 -46.28 64.40
C HIS A 10 28.43 -46.90 63.06
N LYS A 11 27.29 -46.31 62.64
CA LYS A 11 26.62 -46.13 61.30
C LYS A 11 25.53 -47.12 60.81
N HIS A 12 24.69 -46.62 59.88
CA HIS A 12 23.36 -47.13 59.45
C HIS A 12 23.32 -47.48 57.93
N ALA A 13 22.30 -48.24 57.46
CA ALA A 13 21.32 -47.81 56.43
C ALA A 13 20.40 -48.93 55.83
N HIS A 14 19.13 -48.56 55.52
CA HIS A 14 18.23 -49.08 54.44
C HIS A 14 17.78 -50.57 54.43
N PRO A 15 16.79 -50.99 53.59
CA PRO A 15 15.93 -50.29 52.59
C PRO A 15 14.56 -49.81 53.18
N SER A 16 13.40 -49.63 52.52
CA SER A 16 12.90 -49.78 51.12
C SER A 16 11.73 -48.79 50.80
N HIS A 17 10.96 -48.98 49.70
CA HIS A 17 9.82 -48.14 49.27
C HIS A 17 8.61 -48.95 48.75
N GLN A 18 7.39 -48.40 48.90
CA GLN A 18 6.28 -48.52 47.92
C GLN A 18 5.45 -47.22 47.92
N GLN A 19 4.87 -46.85 46.77
CA GLN A 19 4.02 -45.65 46.59
C GLN A 19 2.56 -46.02 46.34
N ARG A 20 1.62 -45.14 46.74
CA ARG A 20 0.25 -45.06 46.20
C ARG A 20 -0.09 -43.58 45.94
N GLN A 21 -0.96 -43.33 44.97
CA GLN A 21 -1.22 -42.00 44.41
C GLN A 21 -2.30 -41.20 45.19
N PRO A 22 -2.31 -39.85 45.08
CA PRO A 22 -3.17 -38.99 45.89
C PRO A 22 -4.62 -38.92 45.39
N LYS A 23 -5.54 -38.63 46.32
CA LYS A 23 -6.91 -38.18 46.02
C LYS A 23 -6.95 -36.66 46.22
N TYR A 24 -7.38 -35.92 45.20
CA TYR A 24 -7.53 -34.46 45.28
C TYR A 24 -8.92 -34.11 45.82
N GLU A 25 -8.99 -33.15 46.75
CA GLU A 25 -10.23 -32.51 47.18
C GLU A 25 -10.13 -30.99 46.94
N PRO A 26 -11.17 -30.33 46.39
CA PRO A 26 -11.10 -28.92 46.05
C PRO A 26 -11.32 -28.04 47.30
N SER A 27 -10.38 -27.12 47.54
CA SER A 27 -10.53 -26.08 48.57
C SER A 27 -11.48 -24.97 48.10
N PRO A 28 -12.38 -24.44 48.94
CA PRO A 28 -13.32 -23.39 48.54
C PRO A 28 -12.61 -22.03 48.36
N SER A 29 -12.62 -21.51 47.13
CA SER A 29 -12.01 -20.21 46.80
C SER A 29 -12.89 -19.04 47.27
N SER A 30 -12.44 -18.32 48.30
CA SER A 30 -13.06 -17.08 48.78
C SER A 30 -12.79 -15.91 47.85
N ASN A 31 -13.38 -15.94 46.64
CA ASN A 31 -13.19 -14.99 45.53
C ASN A 31 -13.10 -13.53 46.00
N PRO A 32 -11.89 -12.96 46.14
CA PRO A 32 -11.74 -11.71 46.86
C PRO A 32 -11.74 -10.55 45.87
N LYS A 33 -12.51 -9.49 46.16
CA LYS A 33 -12.78 -8.41 45.20
C LYS A 33 -11.52 -7.70 44.67
N TRP A 34 -10.42 -7.73 45.42
CA TRP A 34 -9.11 -7.20 44.97
C TRP A 34 -8.50 -7.99 43.80
N LEU A 35 -8.81 -9.28 43.65
CA LEU A 35 -8.33 -10.09 42.52
C LEU A 35 -8.93 -9.61 41.18
N ILE A 36 -10.21 -9.24 41.19
CA ILE A 36 -10.90 -8.70 40.01
C ILE A 36 -10.30 -7.33 39.63
N ALA A 37 -10.05 -6.47 40.62
CA ALA A 37 -9.38 -5.19 40.39
C ALA A 37 -7.95 -5.36 39.84
N LEU A 38 -7.21 -6.36 40.32
CA LEU A 38 -5.86 -6.68 39.84
C LEU A 38 -5.87 -7.23 38.40
N ILE A 39 -6.86 -8.04 38.03
CA ILE A 39 -7.06 -8.52 36.65
C ILE A 39 -7.38 -7.35 35.70
N ILE A 40 -8.28 -6.43 36.11
CA ILE A 40 -8.61 -5.24 35.31
C ILE A 40 -7.37 -4.34 35.13
N LEU A 41 -6.58 -4.15 36.19
CA LEU A 41 -5.32 -3.40 36.13
C LEU A 41 -4.31 -4.04 35.15
N LEU A 42 -4.16 -5.37 35.18
CA LEU A 42 -3.32 -6.10 34.23
C LEU A 42 -3.79 -5.93 32.78
N ILE A 43 -5.10 -5.98 32.52
CA ILE A 43 -5.66 -5.77 31.18
C ILE A 43 -5.35 -4.36 30.68
N ILE A 44 -5.49 -3.33 31.51
CA ILE A 44 -5.15 -1.95 31.15
C ILE A 44 -3.65 -1.80 30.86
N ILE A 45 -2.78 -2.44 31.66
CA ILE A 45 -1.32 -2.45 31.42
C ILE A 45 -0.98 -3.17 30.10
N VAL A 46 -1.64 -4.28 29.77
CA VAL A 46 -1.45 -4.99 28.50
C VAL A 46 -1.93 -4.16 27.31
N LEU A 47 -3.09 -3.52 27.40
CA LEU A 47 -3.61 -2.65 26.33
C LEU A 47 -2.72 -1.43 26.10
N GLY A 48 -2.32 -0.73 27.17
CA GLY A 48 -1.35 0.38 27.08
C GLY A 48 0.01 -0.08 26.54
N GLY A 49 0.46 -1.27 26.95
CA GLY A 49 1.67 -1.92 26.46
C GLY A 49 1.61 -2.28 24.97
N MET A 50 0.45 -2.71 24.45
CA MET A 50 0.28 -2.98 23.02
C MET A 50 0.16 -1.69 22.19
N ILE A 51 -0.48 -0.63 22.69
CA ILE A 51 -0.53 0.67 22.02
C ILE A 51 0.89 1.28 21.93
N TYR A 52 1.62 1.32 23.05
CA TYR A 52 3.00 1.81 23.11
C TYR A 52 3.96 0.90 22.31
N GLY A 53 3.76 -0.41 22.39
CA GLY A 53 4.53 -1.41 21.63
C GLY A 53 4.35 -1.25 20.12
N GLY A 54 3.10 -1.13 19.64
CA GLY A 54 2.79 -0.86 18.23
C GLY A 54 3.42 0.45 17.74
N TYR A 55 3.22 1.55 18.48
CA TYR A 55 3.81 2.85 18.15
C TYR A 55 5.35 2.82 18.07
N ARG A 56 6.01 2.01 18.91
CA ARG A 56 7.46 1.78 18.82
C ARG A 56 7.83 0.86 17.66
N LEU A 57 7.05 -0.19 17.38
CA LEU A 57 7.31 -1.14 16.29
C LEU A 57 7.21 -0.48 14.91
N SER A 58 6.31 0.50 14.74
CA SER A 58 6.22 1.34 13.53
C SER A 58 7.50 2.13 13.19
N GLN A 59 8.50 2.17 14.09
CA GLN A 59 9.81 2.78 13.82
C GLN A 59 10.97 1.76 13.81
N VAL A 60 10.71 0.45 13.95
CA VAL A 60 11.73 -0.59 13.91
C VAL A 60 11.93 -1.09 12.47
N LYS A 61 12.86 -0.47 11.73
CA LYS A 61 13.39 -1.08 10.50
C LYS A 61 14.21 -2.32 10.84
N LEU A 62 13.60 -3.50 10.71
CA LEU A 62 14.26 -4.79 10.92
C LEU A 62 15.23 -5.10 9.76
N HIS A 63 16.51 -4.76 9.93
CA HIS A 63 17.57 -5.18 9.01
C HIS A 63 17.95 -6.64 9.30
N LEU A 64 17.31 -7.60 8.61
CA LEU A 64 17.76 -9.00 8.58
C LEU A 64 18.86 -9.17 7.54
N ASN A 65 20.12 -9.15 7.97
CA ASN A 65 21.25 -9.50 7.12
C ASN A 65 21.29 -11.02 6.84
N THR A 66 20.58 -11.46 5.81
CA THR A 66 20.90 -12.71 5.11
C THR A 66 22.07 -12.44 4.17
N THR A 67 23.27 -12.86 4.55
CA THR A 67 24.46 -12.74 3.70
C THR A 67 24.49 -13.85 2.66
N ASP A 68 23.96 -13.57 1.46
CA ASP A 68 24.27 -14.33 0.25
C ASP A 68 24.76 -13.39 -0.85
N ASN A 69 25.82 -13.79 -1.55
CA ASN A 69 26.55 -12.88 -2.45
C ASN A 69 25.95 -12.84 -3.85
N GLN A 70 25.17 -11.80 -4.16
CA GLN A 70 25.03 -11.28 -5.52
C GLN A 70 25.26 -9.77 -5.54
N ALA A 71 25.74 -9.26 -6.68
CA ALA A 71 26.01 -7.85 -6.90
C ALA A 71 24.70 -7.11 -7.23
N THR A 72 23.85 -6.92 -6.22
CA THR A 72 22.57 -6.22 -6.37
C THR A 72 22.79 -4.72 -6.19
N THR A 73 22.60 -3.95 -7.26
CA THR A 73 22.48 -2.48 -7.20
C THR A 73 21.43 -2.11 -6.17
N THR A 74 21.75 -1.19 -5.23
CA THR A 74 20.83 -0.76 -4.18
C THR A 74 19.72 0.15 -4.74
N GLN A 75 18.81 -0.43 -5.52
CA GLN A 75 17.49 0.17 -5.71
C GLN A 75 16.83 0.24 -4.33
N SER A 76 16.68 1.46 -3.83
CA SER A 76 15.72 1.71 -2.76
C SER A 76 14.33 1.47 -3.32
N GLU A 77 13.52 0.70 -2.60
CA GLU A 77 12.09 0.54 -2.88
C GLU A 77 11.39 1.89 -2.60
N GLN A 78 11.54 2.84 -3.51
CA GLN A 78 10.65 3.99 -3.60
C GLN A 78 9.35 3.50 -4.20
N ASN A 79 8.37 3.21 -3.35
CA ASN A 79 7.03 2.87 -3.78
C ASN A 79 6.44 4.04 -4.58
N THR A 80 6.06 3.78 -5.82
CA THR A 80 5.27 4.70 -6.65
C THR A 80 3.89 4.89 -6.04
N ALA A 81 3.39 6.12 -6.01
CA ALA A 81 1.98 6.40 -5.78
C ALA A 81 1.21 6.10 -7.06
N THR A 82 0.56 4.94 -7.13
CA THR A 82 -0.24 4.54 -8.29
C THR A 82 -1.65 5.08 -8.19
N VAL A 83 -2.08 5.85 -9.17
CA VAL A 83 -3.46 6.34 -9.30
C VAL A 83 -4.30 5.26 -9.97
N HIS A 84 -5.55 5.10 -9.52
CA HIS A 84 -6.48 4.09 -10.07
C HIS A 84 -7.80 4.73 -10.49
N LEU A 85 -8.21 4.50 -11.74
CA LEU A 85 -9.32 5.20 -12.38
C LEU A 85 -10.19 4.24 -13.20
N ASP A 86 -11.44 4.03 -12.77
CA ASP A 86 -12.46 3.39 -13.59
C ASP A 86 -13.05 4.41 -14.57
N VAL A 87 -12.52 4.46 -15.79
CA VAL A 87 -12.98 5.38 -16.83
C VAL A 87 -14.37 5.04 -17.39
N LEU A 88 -14.98 3.93 -16.97
CA LEU A 88 -16.37 3.57 -17.29
C LEU A 88 -17.33 3.92 -16.13
N SER A 89 -16.81 4.46 -15.02
CA SER A 89 -17.62 4.88 -13.88
C SER A 89 -18.38 6.19 -14.13
N TYR A 90 -19.51 6.35 -13.44
CA TYR A 90 -20.24 7.62 -13.38
C TYR A 90 -19.37 8.74 -12.79
N ASP A 91 -18.56 8.43 -11.78
CA ASP A 91 -17.74 9.43 -11.09
C ASP A 91 -16.67 10.00 -12.02
N PHE A 92 -15.93 9.16 -12.77
CA PHE A 92 -15.02 9.63 -13.82
C PHE A 92 -15.75 10.42 -14.91
N SER A 93 -16.96 10.00 -15.26
CA SER A 93 -17.79 10.71 -16.25
C SER A 93 -18.15 12.13 -15.77
N GLN A 94 -18.43 12.36 -14.49
CA GLN A 94 -18.73 13.70 -13.98
C GLN A 94 -17.46 14.52 -13.70
N ASP A 95 -16.46 13.88 -13.10
CA ASP A 95 -15.21 14.50 -12.68
C ASP A 95 -14.35 14.89 -13.89
N PHE A 96 -13.90 13.91 -14.69
CA PHE A 96 -12.91 14.17 -15.76
C PHE A 96 -13.55 14.61 -17.08
N MET A 97 -14.63 13.97 -17.53
CA MET A 97 -15.19 14.23 -18.87
C MET A 97 -16.04 15.52 -18.93
N HIS A 98 -16.67 15.90 -17.82
CA HIS A 98 -17.60 17.04 -17.75
C HIS A 98 -17.07 18.27 -17.00
N SER A 99 -15.79 18.26 -16.59
CA SER A 99 -15.10 19.38 -15.94
C SER A 99 -13.79 19.75 -16.64
N ASP A 100 -13.32 20.96 -16.37
CA ASP A 100 -12.03 21.49 -16.85
C ASP A 100 -10.88 20.96 -15.98
N HIS A 101 -9.87 20.35 -16.62
CA HIS A 101 -8.64 19.83 -15.99
C HIS A 101 -7.39 20.15 -16.84
N ILE A 102 -7.42 21.20 -17.67
CA ILE A 102 -6.32 21.52 -18.60
C ILE A 102 -4.99 21.87 -17.89
N ASP A 103 -5.05 22.35 -16.65
CA ASP A 103 -3.88 22.73 -15.84
C ASP A 103 -3.35 21.57 -14.95
N GLY A 104 -4.12 20.49 -14.75
CA GLY A 104 -3.74 19.39 -13.85
C GLY A 104 -4.86 18.42 -13.50
N TYR A 105 -4.49 17.20 -13.08
CA TYR A 105 -5.43 16.18 -12.60
C TYR A 105 -4.76 15.24 -11.56
N GLN A 106 -5.50 14.84 -10.51
CA GLN A 106 -5.07 13.88 -9.47
C GLN A 106 -3.68 14.20 -8.87
N ASP A 107 -3.46 15.44 -8.46
CA ASP A 107 -2.19 15.97 -7.91
C ASP A 107 -0.97 15.90 -8.87
N PHE A 108 -1.19 15.81 -10.18
CA PHE A 108 -0.21 16.15 -11.23
C PHE A 108 -0.60 17.47 -11.91
N HIS A 109 0.36 18.36 -12.17
CA HIS A 109 0.08 19.66 -12.78
C HIS A 109 0.99 19.96 -13.98
N ILE A 110 0.45 20.68 -14.98
CA ILE A 110 1.22 21.17 -16.12
C ILE A 110 2.32 22.11 -15.64
N GLY A 111 3.53 21.93 -16.16
CA GLY A 111 4.71 22.72 -15.79
C GLY A 111 5.50 22.22 -14.58
N GLU A 112 5.03 21.23 -13.82
CA GLU A 112 5.84 20.60 -12.75
C GLU A 112 7.09 19.94 -13.33
N THR A 113 8.24 20.04 -12.65
CA THR A 113 9.44 19.33 -13.13
C THR A 113 9.34 17.85 -12.83
N ARG A 114 9.92 16.99 -13.68
CA ARG A 114 10.02 15.55 -13.43
C ARG A 114 10.53 15.21 -12.04
N LYS A 115 11.45 16.00 -11.49
CA LYS A 115 12.02 15.80 -10.15
C LYS A 115 10.99 16.06 -9.05
N ASP A 116 10.11 17.03 -9.23
CA ASP A 116 9.12 17.40 -8.23
C ASP A 116 7.95 16.38 -8.25
N VAL A 117 7.53 15.93 -9.44
CA VAL A 117 6.64 14.77 -9.63
C VAL A 117 7.23 13.51 -8.98
N GLU A 118 8.51 13.19 -9.22
CA GLU A 118 9.16 12.02 -8.61
C GLU A 118 9.41 12.17 -7.09
N ALA A 119 9.28 13.38 -6.54
CA ALA A 119 9.38 13.66 -5.10
C ALA A 119 8.05 13.55 -4.36
N THR A 120 6.91 13.76 -5.04
CA THR A 120 5.56 13.56 -4.49
C THR A 120 5.03 12.15 -4.76
N HIS A 121 5.17 11.66 -6.00
CA HIS A 121 4.59 10.41 -6.48
C HIS A 121 5.58 9.23 -6.56
N GLY A 122 6.86 9.45 -6.26
CA GLY A 122 7.92 8.44 -6.42
C GLY A 122 8.35 8.24 -7.88
N PRO A 123 9.23 7.29 -8.20
CA PRO A 123 9.62 7.02 -9.58
C PRO A 123 8.44 6.42 -10.37
N PRO A 124 8.33 6.67 -11.69
CA PRO A 124 7.31 6.05 -12.52
C PRO A 124 7.53 4.54 -12.65
N GLU A 125 6.44 3.78 -12.78
CA GLU A 125 6.49 2.31 -12.91
C GLU A 125 7.13 1.85 -14.22
N LYS A 126 6.88 2.62 -15.29
CA LYS A 126 7.22 2.32 -16.70
C LYS A 126 7.14 3.59 -17.55
N THR A 127 7.73 3.54 -18.73
CA THR A 127 7.39 4.46 -19.84
C THR A 127 6.35 3.79 -20.74
N VAL A 128 5.41 4.56 -21.26
CA VAL A 128 4.46 4.18 -22.32
C VAL A 128 4.56 5.19 -23.47
N GLU A 129 4.36 4.75 -24.71
CA GLU A 129 4.29 5.64 -25.88
C GLU A 129 2.84 6.02 -26.17
N ILE A 130 2.55 7.32 -26.26
CA ILE A 130 1.23 7.88 -26.60
C ILE A 130 1.44 8.88 -27.73
N ASP A 131 0.91 8.61 -28.92
CA ASP A 131 0.96 9.54 -30.07
C ASP A 131 2.40 10.02 -30.39
N GLY A 132 3.37 9.08 -30.32
CA GLY A 132 4.79 9.34 -30.53
C GLY A 132 5.51 10.08 -29.40
N ARG A 133 4.86 10.30 -28.24
CA ARG A 133 5.46 10.89 -27.03
C ARG A 133 5.70 9.83 -25.96
N ASP A 134 6.89 9.84 -25.36
CA ASP A 134 7.20 9.06 -24.16
C ASP A 134 6.48 9.68 -22.94
N ALA A 135 5.64 8.90 -22.26
CA ALA A 135 4.96 9.28 -21.03
C ALA A 135 5.35 8.35 -19.87
N ALA A 136 5.64 8.93 -18.71
CA ALA A 136 5.99 8.24 -17.47
C ALA A 136 4.71 7.87 -16.70
N SER A 137 4.50 6.58 -16.41
CA SER A 137 3.24 6.05 -15.90
C SER A 137 3.24 5.78 -14.38
N TYR A 138 2.08 6.05 -13.76
CA TYR A 138 1.79 6.06 -12.34
C TYR A 138 0.43 5.37 -12.09
N GLY A 139 0.31 4.08 -12.42
CA GLY A 139 -0.97 3.37 -12.47
C GLY A 139 -1.76 3.71 -13.74
N ASP A 140 -3.03 4.08 -13.57
CA ASP A 140 -3.96 4.47 -14.64
C ASP A 140 -3.77 5.93 -15.12
N LEU A 141 -2.64 6.57 -14.75
CA LEU A 141 -2.16 7.84 -15.29
C LEU A 141 -0.78 7.70 -15.95
N ALA A 142 -0.48 8.61 -16.88
CA ALA A 142 0.87 8.88 -17.35
C ALA A 142 1.08 10.37 -17.68
N VAL A 143 2.32 10.85 -17.57
CA VAL A 143 2.69 12.24 -17.90
C VAL A 143 3.88 12.29 -18.86
N SER A 144 3.79 13.06 -19.94
CA SER A 144 4.94 13.30 -20.85
C SER A 144 5.56 14.66 -20.58
N TYR A 145 6.89 14.75 -20.74
CA TYR A 145 7.67 15.94 -20.41
C TYR A 145 8.21 16.64 -21.66
N ASN A 146 8.18 17.97 -21.65
CA ASN A 146 8.80 18.79 -22.69
C ASN A 146 10.35 18.76 -22.63
N ALA A 147 10.97 19.49 -23.56
CA ALA A 147 12.42 19.65 -23.65
C ALA A 147 13.09 20.35 -22.44
N GLN A 148 12.30 20.92 -21.52
CA GLN A 148 12.75 21.51 -20.25
C GLN A 148 12.55 20.56 -19.05
N HIS A 149 12.12 19.32 -19.31
CA HIS A 149 11.77 18.30 -18.31
C HIS A 149 10.61 18.71 -17.38
N GLN A 150 9.69 19.53 -17.90
CA GLN A 150 8.44 19.90 -17.24
C GLN A 150 7.26 19.14 -17.85
N VAL A 151 6.25 18.80 -17.05
CA VAL A 151 5.03 18.14 -17.51
C VAL A 151 4.36 18.99 -18.59
N GLU A 152 4.10 18.39 -19.75
CA GLU A 152 3.52 19.03 -20.93
C GLU A 152 2.13 18.47 -21.26
N HIS A 153 1.90 17.19 -20.94
CA HIS A 153 0.62 16.51 -21.11
C HIS A 153 0.38 15.56 -19.92
N ILE A 154 -0.88 15.44 -19.49
CA ILE A 154 -1.35 14.49 -18.47
C ILE A 154 -2.41 13.60 -19.13
N TYR A 155 -2.18 12.29 -19.10
CA TYR A 155 -3.03 11.29 -19.73
C TYR A 155 -3.62 10.35 -18.68
N VAL A 156 -4.92 10.08 -18.77
CA VAL A 156 -5.55 8.91 -18.15
C VAL A 156 -5.36 7.73 -19.10
N THR A 157 -4.67 6.68 -18.65
CA THR A 157 -4.24 5.53 -19.46
C THR A 157 -4.93 4.25 -18.96
N PRO A 158 -6.21 4.03 -19.32
CA PRO A 158 -7.02 2.96 -18.73
C PRO A 158 -6.60 1.56 -19.19
N HIS A 159 -6.58 0.60 -18.27
CA HIS A 159 -6.28 -0.78 -18.60
C HIS A 159 -7.50 -1.52 -19.20
N GLN A 160 -7.34 -2.07 -20.42
CA GLN A 160 -8.28 -2.98 -21.10
C GLN A 160 -9.69 -2.42 -21.43
N VAL A 161 -9.83 -1.10 -21.61
CA VAL A 161 -11.10 -0.50 -22.08
C VAL A 161 -11.18 -0.49 -23.60
N THR A 162 -12.23 -1.13 -24.15
CA THR A 162 -12.49 -1.09 -25.59
C THR A 162 -13.15 0.23 -26.03
N THR A 163 -12.94 0.60 -27.30
CA THR A 163 -13.63 1.70 -27.97
C THR A 163 -15.15 1.61 -27.86
N ALA A 164 -15.70 0.39 -27.95
CA ALA A 164 -17.14 0.13 -27.83
C ALA A 164 -17.67 0.37 -26.41
N GLN A 165 -16.97 -0.09 -25.36
CA GLN A 165 -17.34 0.17 -23.97
C GLN A 165 -17.28 1.66 -23.64
N PHE A 166 -16.26 2.37 -24.14
CA PHE A 166 -16.12 3.80 -23.93
C PHE A 166 -17.27 4.59 -24.56
N ILE A 167 -17.70 4.22 -25.78
CA ILE A 167 -18.86 4.83 -26.46
C ILE A 167 -20.19 4.52 -25.74
N ASP A 168 -20.35 3.33 -25.14
CA ASP A 168 -21.57 2.96 -24.42
C ASP A 168 -21.81 3.84 -23.18
N VAL A 169 -20.73 4.29 -22.53
CA VAL A 169 -20.78 5.20 -21.36
C VAL A 169 -20.76 6.68 -21.78
N HIS A 170 -19.82 7.08 -22.65
CA HIS A 170 -19.53 8.50 -22.96
C HIS A 170 -20.15 9.00 -24.26
N GLN A 171 -20.96 8.16 -24.93
CA GLN A 171 -21.53 8.40 -26.26
C GLN A 171 -20.47 8.46 -27.37
N ALA A 172 -20.90 8.70 -28.60
CA ALA A 172 -20.00 8.86 -29.74
C ALA A 172 -19.28 10.23 -29.69
N PRO A 173 -18.00 10.32 -30.10
CA PRO A 173 -17.27 11.58 -30.14
C PRO A 173 -17.85 12.58 -31.14
N ASN A 174 -17.64 13.86 -30.89
CA ASN A 174 -18.10 14.96 -31.75
C ASN A 174 -17.29 15.07 -33.05
N MET A 175 -16.00 14.73 -33.00
CA MET A 175 -15.10 14.69 -34.15
C MET A 175 -14.09 13.55 -34.01
N THR A 176 -13.60 13.02 -35.14
CA THR A 176 -12.54 12.00 -35.20
C THR A 176 -11.51 12.37 -36.27
N ASP A 177 -10.23 12.35 -35.91
CA ASP A 177 -9.10 12.46 -36.84
C ASP A 177 -8.23 11.19 -36.74
N GLY A 178 -8.42 10.28 -37.69
CA GLY A 178 -7.79 8.95 -37.67
C GLY A 178 -8.08 8.17 -36.39
N ASN A 179 -7.04 7.98 -35.58
CA ASN A 179 -7.10 7.26 -34.30
C ASN A 179 -7.40 8.17 -33.09
N ILE A 180 -7.55 9.48 -33.29
CA ILE A 180 -7.82 10.45 -32.25
C ILE A 180 -9.29 10.87 -32.32
N TRP A 181 -9.98 10.85 -31.18
CA TRP A 181 -11.36 11.30 -31.04
C TRP A 181 -11.42 12.54 -30.16
N TYR A 182 -12.39 13.41 -30.43
CA TYR A 182 -12.60 14.66 -29.69
C TYR A 182 -14.04 14.72 -29.18
N TYR A 183 -14.18 14.92 -27.87
CA TYR A 183 -15.45 15.18 -27.21
C TYR A 183 -15.47 16.67 -26.81
N ASP A 184 -16.16 17.47 -27.62
CA ASP A 184 -16.63 18.80 -27.25
C ASP A 184 -18.14 18.87 -27.56
N SER A 185 -18.95 18.64 -26.53
CA SER A 185 -20.40 18.68 -26.59
C SER A 185 -21.00 20.04 -26.24
N ARG A 186 -20.17 21.03 -25.86
CA ARG A 186 -20.59 22.35 -25.39
C ARG A 186 -19.57 23.42 -25.80
N GLN A 187 -19.91 24.22 -26.80
CA GLN A 187 -19.05 25.28 -27.33
C GLN A 187 -18.65 26.37 -26.31
N ASP A 188 -19.21 26.38 -25.10
CA ASP A 188 -18.84 27.22 -23.97
C ASP A 188 -17.93 26.54 -22.92
N ASN A 189 -17.49 25.29 -23.14
CA ASN A 189 -16.41 24.67 -22.38
C ASN A 189 -15.06 25.36 -22.68
N PRO A 190 -14.21 25.67 -21.68
CA PRO A 190 -12.83 26.12 -21.94
C PRO A 190 -11.91 25.00 -22.45
N TYR A 191 -12.40 23.76 -22.51
CA TYR A 191 -11.63 22.54 -22.74
C TYR A 191 -12.30 21.59 -23.75
N THR A 192 -11.55 20.61 -24.23
CA THR A 192 -12.01 19.48 -25.06
C THR A 192 -11.36 18.20 -24.54
N ILE A 193 -12.11 17.08 -24.48
CA ILE A 193 -11.48 15.79 -24.16
C ILE A 193 -10.97 15.15 -25.45
N LYS A 194 -9.67 14.87 -25.49
CA LYS A 194 -8.97 14.18 -26.58
C LYS A 194 -8.73 12.72 -26.17
N VAL A 195 -9.26 11.77 -26.94
CA VAL A 195 -9.14 10.33 -26.69
C VAL A 195 -8.29 9.70 -27.77
N TYR A 196 -7.23 9.00 -27.36
CA TYR A 196 -6.33 8.27 -28.23
C TYR A 196 -6.74 6.80 -28.27
N THR A 197 -6.89 6.25 -29.47
CA THR A 197 -7.32 4.86 -29.69
C THR A 197 -6.31 4.04 -30.48
N GLN A 198 -6.27 2.74 -30.24
CA GLN A 198 -5.46 1.79 -31.02
C GLN A 198 -6.07 0.39 -30.93
N ASN A 199 -6.18 -0.32 -32.06
CA ASN A 199 -6.64 -1.72 -32.10
C ASN A 199 -7.95 -1.98 -31.31
N ASP A 200 -8.97 -1.14 -31.52
CA ASP A 200 -10.26 -1.16 -30.81
C ASP A 200 -10.19 -0.98 -29.28
N GLN A 201 -9.10 -0.39 -28.77
CA GLN A 201 -8.93 0.01 -27.37
C GLN A 201 -8.72 1.52 -27.23
N VAL A 202 -9.14 2.07 -26.09
CA VAL A 202 -8.73 3.40 -25.62
C VAL A 202 -7.38 3.24 -24.93
N ILE A 203 -6.36 3.97 -25.39
CA ILE A 203 -5.00 3.88 -24.83
C ILE A 203 -4.65 5.09 -23.96
N ALA A 204 -5.25 6.25 -24.22
CA ALA A 204 -5.10 7.45 -23.42
C ALA A 204 -6.31 8.39 -23.57
N ILE A 205 -6.58 9.19 -22.55
CA ILE A 205 -7.61 10.24 -22.49
C ILE A 205 -6.94 11.48 -21.90
N GLU A 206 -7.11 12.64 -22.52
CA GLU A 206 -6.43 13.90 -22.17
C GLU A 206 -7.44 15.05 -22.16
N ASN A 207 -7.30 15.97 -21.22
CA ASN A 207 -8.09 17.20 -21.15
C ASN A 207 -7.23 18.33 -21.74
N ILE A 208 -7.63 18.88 -22.90
CA ILE A 208 -6.87 19.90 -23.65
C ILE A 208 -7.65 21.22 -23.73
N PRO A 209 -6.99 22.39 -23.95
CA PRO A 209 -7.69 23.62 -24.29
C PRO A 209 -8.61 23.44 -25.51
N GLN A 210 -9.74 24.15 -25.53
CA GLN A 210 -10.74 24.05 -26.61
C GLN A 210 -10.17 24.36 -28.00
N ILE A 211 -10.69 23.67 -29.03
CA ILE A 211 -10.22 23.66 -30.44
C ILE A 211 -11.26 24.17 -31.45
#